data_AF-A0A969G1F9-F1
#
_entry.id   AF-A0A969G1F9-F1
#
_cell.length_a   1.000
_cell.length_b   1.000
_cell.length_c   1.000
_cell.angle_alpha   90.00
_cell.angle_beta   90.00
_cell.angle_gamma   90.00
#
_symmetry.space_group_name_H-M   'P 1'
#
loop_
_entity.id
_entity.type
_entity.pdbx_description
1 polymer ?
#
loop_
_entity_poly.entity_id
_entity_poly.type
_entity_poly.pdbx_seq_one_letter_code
_entity_poly.pdbx_strand_id
1 'polypeptide(L)'
;MLLDAGIKLSYENEFDQAARSAAIARGEADLYVTTLDQFLKQQPNGKIVGLIDRTIGADAVVLNTKKYPSLKSLNDLQVLQSQGPLSISYAVDTPSEYLALVLSTSFASFNLGDFEKKEVVDASEAWADLQDMDQNVAIAVLWEPFVTQAKKQGYTVVLSSKDAPTAILDVIVASDRLLEVRPGLVSQFLETYYRHIDANTRDPSKLKTQIAADGGLSTDEASAVIAGIDFFTSIEAQNWIKDGTLEKRINSTAAVLTLSGKLSQVPEDVTSLYTDTYISEAAQNTKILIELINLDNPELAKRLRGEGETISITPTVSKKQISEAPDIGNLQVRGEVNFSSGSANLNQTSQQTLQQLAQQIAEFNPSTVAIRVIGHTSKTGDRQFNQKLSQQRAQVVVDALRKQGLQHNIQAEGKGFDLPLSQINPEDPRQQRTEIRLVRID
;
A
#
# COMPACT_ATOMS: atom_id res chain seq x y z
N MET A 1 27.39 8.66 15.67
CA MET A 1 27.61 8.27 14.25
C MET A 1 27.77 9.48 13.34
N LEU A 2 26.77 10.36 13.17
CA LEU A 2 26.92 11.54 12.30
C LEU A 2 27.98 12.53 12.79
N LEU A 3 28.01 12.83 14.10
CA LEU A 3 29.07 13.65 14.71
C LEU A 3 30.46 13.02 14.53
N ASP A 4 30.56 11.69 14.64
CA ASP A 4 31.82 10.96 14.44
C ASP A 4 32.29 11.01 12.98
N ALA A 5 31.35 11.16 12.03
CA ALA A 5 31.64 11.41 10.63
C ALA A 5 31.97 12.89 10.35
N GLY A 6 32.02 13.76 11.36
CA GLY A 6 32.28 15.20 11.18
C GLY A 6 31.07 15.99 10.68
N ILE A 7 29.89 15.38 10.64
CA ILE A 7 28.63 16.04 10.26
C ILE A 7 28.01 16.65 11.52
N LYS A 8 27.90 17.98 11.54
CA LYS A 8 27.08 18.70 12.53
C LYS A 8 25.63 18.68 12.06
N LEU A 9 24.76 18.06 12.83
CA LEU A 9 23.32 17.99 12.57
C LEU A 9 22.57 18.91 13.54
N SER A 10 21.70 19.76 13.00
CA SER A 10 20.57 20.35 13.72
C SER A 10 19.31 19.72 13.15
N TYR A 11 18.41 19.24 14.01
CA TYR A 11 17.15 18.64 13.57
C TYR A 11 15.99 19.19 14.40
N GLU A 12 14.83 19.26 13.77
CA GLU A 12 13.58 19.71 14.38
C GLU A 12 12.44 18.81 13.91
N ASN A 13 11.39 18.69 14.72
CA ASN A 13 10.17 17.99 14.33
C ASN A 13 9.17 19.02 13.81
N GLU A 14 8.73 18.86 12.57
CA GLU A 14 7.69 19.69 11.94
C GLU A 14 6.67 18.76 11.30
N PHE A 15 5.47 18.67 11.86
CA PHE A 15 4.43 17.72 11.42
C PHE A 15 3.63 18.24 10.22
N ASP A 16 3.63 19.55 9.97
CA ASP A 16 3.03 20.14 8.78
C ASP A 16 3.94 19.91 7.55
N GLN A 17 3.47 19.10 6.60
CA GLN A 17 4.22 18.72 5.41
C GLN A 17 4.52 19.92 4.49
N ALA A 18 3.60 20.89 4.43
CA ALA A 18 3.79 22.11 3.65
C ALA A 18 4.84 23.02 4.30
N ALA A 19 4.80 23.17 5.63
CA ALA A 19 5.82 23.91 6.38
C ALA A 19 7.21 23.27 6.22
N ARG A 20 7.29 21.94 6.31
CA ARG A 20 8.52 21.14 6.11
C ARG A 20 9.10 21.35 4.70
N SER A 21 8.26 21.26 3.66
CA SER A 21 8.67 21.54 2.27
C SER A 21 9.14 22.99 2.09
N ALA A 22 8.41 23.95 2.69
CA ALA A 22 8.75 25.36 2.57
C ALA A 22 10.07 25.73 3.27
N ALA A 23 10.46 25.02 4.34
CA ALA A 23 11.76 25.21 5.00
C ALA A 23 12.94 24.88 4.07
N ILE A 24 12.81 23.88 3.19
CA ILE A 24 13.79 23.59 2.13
C ILE A 24 13.88 24.74 1.14
N ALA A 25 12.73 25.22 0.66
CA ALA A 25 12.67 26.32 -0.30
C ALA A 25 13.26 27.64 0.26
N ARG A 26 13.08 27.91 1.56
CA ARG A 26 13.65 29.06 2.26
C ARG A 26 15.12 28.90 2.65
N GLY A 27 15.69 27.70 2.50
CA GLY A 27 17.06 27.38 2.91
C GLY A 27 17.25 27.24 4.42
N GLU A 28 16.17 27.10 5.18
CA GLU A 28 16.17 26.83 6.62
C GLU A 28 16.51 25.36 6.92
N ALA A 29 16.21 24.46 5.97
CA ALA A 29 16.60 23.06 6.00
C ALA A 29 17.51 22.70 4.81
N ASP A 30 18.43 21.75 5.04
CA ASP A 30 19.31 21.18 4.01
C ASP A 30 18.75 19.83 3.48
N LEU A 31 18.17 19.04 4.38
CA LEU A 31 17.58 17.72 4.15
C LEU A 31 16.21 17.67 4.85
N TYR A 32 15.28 16.88 4.31
CA TYR A 32 14.11 16.45 5.07
C TYR A 32 13.67 15.04 4.69
N VAL A 33 12.96 14.41 5.61
CA VAL A 33 12.34 13.08 5.44
C VAL A 33 10.85 13.28 5.24
N THR A 34 10.24 12.54 4.32
CA THR A 34 8.79 12.56 4.11
C THR A 34 8.35 11.29 3.40
N THR A 35 7.04 11.05 3.34
CA THR A 35 6.47 9.99 2.52
C THR A 35 6.45 10.42 1.05
N LEU A 36 6.50 9.47 0.12
CA LEU A 36 6.55 9.76 -1.31
C LEU A 36 5.32 10.53 -1.81
N ASP A 37 4.13 10.25 -1.26
CA ASP A 37 2.91 10.97 -1.63
C ASP A 37 2.98 12.45 -1.22
N GLN A 38 3.55 12.75 -0.04
CA GLN A 38 3.72 14.13 0.41
C GLN A 38 4.81 14.83 -0.38
N PHE A 39 5.92 14.17 -0.73
CA PHE A 39 6.89 14.73 -1.66
C PHE A 39 6.24 15.16 -2.99
N LEU A 40 5.37 14.32 -3.57
CA LEU A 40 4.67 14.61 -4.82
C LEU A 40 3.60 15.70 -4.69
N LYS A 41 2.88 15.76 -3.54
CA LYS A 41 1.92 16.82 -3.24
C LYS A 41 2.60 18.18 -3.05
N GLN A 42 3.70 18.20 -2.30
CA GLN A 42 4.35 19.44 -1.86
C GLN A 42 5.38 19.99 -2.84
N GLN A 43 5.91 19.17 -3.77
CA GLN A 43 6.84 19.56 -4.83
C GLN A 43 7.99 20.47 -4.34
N PRO A 44 8.82 20.01 -3.39
CA PRO A 44 9.90 20.81 -2.82
C PRO A 44 10.98 21.17 -3.85
N ASN A 45 11.78 22.20 -3.57
CA ASN A 45 13.01 22.52 -4.30
C ASN A 45 14.16 21.57 -3.91
N GLY A 46 14.06 20.32 -4.34
CA GLY A 46 15.04 19.29 -4.04
C GLY A 46 14.71 17.95 -4.69
N LYS A 47 15.61 16.98 -4.47
CA LYS A 47 15.52 15.64 -5.07
C LYS A 47 15.55 14.56 -4.03
N ILE A 48 14.89 13.45 -4.34
CA ILE A 48 15.04 12.20 -3.59
C ILE A 48 16.46 11.68 -3.81
N VAL A 49 17.21 11.52 -2.72
CA VAL A 49 18.60 11.04 -2.72
C VAL A 49 18.76 9.68 -2.04
N GLY A 50 17.74 9.21 -1.32
CA GLY A 50 17.74 7.92 -0.64
C GLY A 50 16.32 7.47 -0.27
N LEU A 51 16.18 6.18 0.03
CA LEU A 51 14.94 5.56 0.50
C LEU A 51 15.13 5.15 1.96
N ILE A 52 14.08 5.26 2.77
CA ILE A 52 14.15 5.00 4.22
C ILE A 52 13.56 3.63 4.49
N ASP A 53 12.26 3.50 4.32
CA ASP A 53 11.50 2.30 4.56
C ASP A 53 10.21 2.28 3.74
N ARG A 54 9.57 1.12 3.76
CA ARG A 54 8.20 0.90 3.30
C ARG A 54 7.41 0.29 4.45
N THR A 55 6.16 0.71 4.63
CA THR A 55 5.28 0.12 5.65
C THR A 55 4.69 -1.20 5.15
N ILE A 56 4.82 -2.23 5.98
CA ILE A 56 4.45 -3.62 5.70
C ILE A 56 3.53 -4.19 6.79
N GLY A 57 2.72 -3.33 7.40
CA GLY A 57 1.70 -3.69 8.37
C GLY A 57 1.47 -2.65 9.47
N ALA A 58 2.26 -1.58 9.52
CA ALA A 58 2.12 -0.55 10.55
C ALA A 58 0.86 0.30 10.38
N ASP A 59 0.31 0.38 9.16
CA ASP A 59 -0.89 1.16 8.82
C ASP A 59 -2.03 0.23 8.42
N ALA A 60 -3.25 0.53 8.85
CA ALA A 60 -4.40 -0.33 8.57
C ALA A 60 -5.74 0.39 8.53
N VAL A 61 -6.62 -0.15 7.70
CA VAL A 61 -8.04 0.19 7.65
C VAL A 61 -8.81 -0.73 8.58
N VAL A 62 -9.42 -0.13 9.59
CA VAL A 62 -10.14 -0.82 10.66
C VAL A 62 -11.64 -0.58 10.51
N LEU A 63 -12.40 -1.67 10.39
CA LEU A 63 -13.85 -1.65 10.36
C LEU A 63 -14.41 -1.61 11.78
N ASN A 64 -15.41 -0.77 12.02
CA ASN A 64 -16.13 -0.70 13.28
C ASN A 64 -17.11 -1.88 13.44
N THR A 65 -16.57 -3.11 13.53
CA THR A 65 -17.37 -4.33 13.70
C THR A 65 -18.07 -4.44 15.05
N LYS A 66 -17.73 -3.57 15.99
CA LYS A 66 -18.42 -3.46 17.27
C LYS A 66 -19.75 -2.72 17.13
N LYS A 67 -19.75 -1.58 16.41
CA LYS A 67 -20.97 -0.83 16.10
C LYS A 67 -21.79 -1.46 14.97
N TYR A 68 -21.12 -1.98 13.95
CA TYR A 68 -21.75 -2.61 12.77
C TYR A 68 -21.29 -4.07 12.63
N PRO A 69 -21.93 -5.02 13.34
CA PRO A 69 -21.50 -6.43 13.33
C PRO A 69 -21.45 -7.09 11.96
N SER A 70 -22.26 -6.63 10.99
CA SER A 70 -22.29 -7.12 9.61
C SER A 70 -21.17 -6.56 8.72
N LEU A 71 -20.43 -5.54 9.15
CA LEU A 71 -19.37 -4.90 8.38
C LEU A 71 -18.08 -5.74 8.41
N LYS A 72 -17.95 -6.75 7.55
CA LYS A 72 -16.79 -7.67 7.54
C LYS A 72 -15.80 -7.39 6.40
N SER A 73 -16.23 -6.66 5.39
CA SER A 73 -15.49 -6.31 4.19
C SER A 73 -15.89 -4.91 3.71
N LEU A 74 -15.11 -4.34 2.77
CA LEU A 74 -15.51 -3.10 2.10
C LEU A 74 -16.80 -3.26 1.28
N ASN A 75 -17.16 -4.48 0.88
CA ASN A 75 -18.41 -4.72 0.13
C ASN A 75 -19.67 -4.52 0.99
N ASP A 76 -19.55 -4.61 2.32
CA ASP A 76 -20.69 -4.47 3.23
C ASP A 76 -21.07 -2.99 3.48
N LEU A 77 -20.21 -2.05 3.08
CA LEU A 77 -20.41 -0.60 3.26
C LEU A 77 -21.63 -0.10 2.51
N GLN A 78 -21.86 -0.56 1.29
CA GLN A 78 -22.96 -0.11 0.45
C GLN A 78 -24.33 -0.37 1.10
N VAL A 79 -24.47 -1.50 1.81
CA VAL A 79 -25.70 -1.83 2.53
C VAL A 79 -25.90 -0.88 3.71
N LEU A 80 -24.84 -0.57 4.45
CA LEU A 80 -24.92 0.36 5.59
C LEU A 80 -25.18 1.81 5.14
N GLN A 81 -24.55 2.26 4.07
CA GLN A 81 -24.76 3.60 3.49
C GLN A 81 -26.20 3.80 3.01
N SER A 82 -26.89 2.72 2.57
CA SER A 82 -28.31 2.79 2.23
C SER A 82 -29.23 3.03 3.44
N GLN A 83 -28.72 2.82 4.66
CA GLN A 83 -29.46 2.99 5.92
C GLN A 83 -29.20 4.36 6.58
N GLY A 84 -28.17 5.08 6.16
CA GLY A 84 -27.83 6.40 6.68
C GLY A 84 -26.37 6.80 6.38
N PRO A 85 -26.01 8.07 6.67
CA PRO A 85 -24.64 8.54 6.49
C PRO A 85 -23.68 7.82 7.45
N LEU A 86 -22.50 7.48 6.94
CA LEU A 86 -21.42 6.89 7.72
C LEU A 86 -20.23 7.86 7.76
N SER A 87 -19.51 7.84 8.88
CA SER A 87 -18.26 8.58 9.02
C SER A 87 -17.04 7.69 8.78
N ILE A 88 -15.95 8.29 8.33
CA ILE A 88 -14.60 7.73 8.32
C ILE A 88 -13.66 8.67 9.07
N SER A 89 -12.80 8.15 9.96
CA SER A 89 -11.80 8.94 10.70
C SER A 89 -10.38 8.57 10.30
N TYR A 90 -9.53 9.55 10.02
CA TYR A 90 -8.12 9.35 9.63
C TYR A 90 -7.29 10.61 9.88
N ALA A 91 -6.00 10.42 10.15
CA ALA A 91 -5.06 11.53 10.31
C ALA A 91 -4.67 12.13 8.95
N VAL A 92 -4.82 13.45 8.79
CA VAL A 92 -4.54 14.16 7.53
C VAL A 92 -3.04 14.36 7.29
N ASP A 93 -2.63 14.40 6.01
CA ASP A 93 -1.22 14.56 5.61
C ASP A 93 -0.28 13.47 6.19
N THR A 94 -0.85 12.30 6.48
CA THR A 94 -0.15 11.11 6.99
C THR A 94 -0.29 9.91 6.03
N PRO A 95 0.49 8.83 6.22
CA PRO A 95 0.26 7.54 5.58
C PRO A 95 -1.18 7.01 5.69
N SER A 96 -1.90 7.34 6.77
CA SER A 96 -3.29 6.93 6.95
C SER A 96 -4.23 7.61 5.93
N GLU A 97 -4.04 8.90 5.66
CA GLU A 97 -4.77 9.58 4.58
C GLU A 97 -4.46 8.90 3.24
N TYR A 98 -3.17 8.70 2.93
CA TYR A 98 -2.77 8.11 1.66
C TYR A 98 -3.34 6.70 1.46
N LEU A 99 -3.36 5.87 2.50
CA LEU A 99 -3.98 4.54 2.44
C LEU A 99 -5.48 4.66 2.12
N ALA A 100 -6.21 5.61 2.71
CA ALA A 100 -7.62 5.86 2.37
C ALA A 100 -7.79 6.24 0.89
N LEU A 101 -6.87 7.03 0.31
CA LEU A 101 -6.87 7.37 -1.12
C LEU A 101 -6.60 6.15 -2.01
N VAL A 102 -5.67 5.28 -1.61
CA VAL A 102 -5.42 3.99 -2.30
C VAL A 102 -6.71 3.17 -2.33
N LEU A 103 -7.43 3.06 -1.21
CA LEU A 103 -8.71 2.36 -1.18
C LEU A 103 -9.73 2.99 -2.13
N SER A 104 -9.90 4.32 -2.04
CA SER A 104 -10.88 5.09 -2.83
C SER A 104 -10.65 5.01 -4.33
N THR A 105 -9.41 4.79 -4.75
CA THR A 105 -9.05 4.65 -6.16
C THR A 105 -9.07 3.19 -6.63
N SER A 106 -9.03 2.24 -5.69
CA SER A 106 -8.85 0.82 -5.96
C SER A 106 -10.11 -0.03 -5.86
N PHE A 107 -11.04 0.29 -4.97
CA PHE A 107 -12.19 -0.57 -4.66
C PHE A 107 -13.50 0.07 -5.11
N ALA A 108 -14.39 -0.71 -5.74
CA ALA A 108 -15.66 -0.20 -6.24
C ALA A 108 -16.65 0.13 -5.12
N SER A 109 -16.55 -0.60 -4.00
CA SER A 109 -17.44 -0.46 -2.85
C SER A 109 -16.95 0.58 -1.83
N PHE A 110 -15.84 1.27 -2.12
CA PHE A 110 -15.28 2.28 -1.23
C PHE A 110 -14.89 3.52 -2.05
N ASN A 111 -15.54 4.64 -1.74
CA ASN A 111 -15.15 5.96 -2.21
C ASN A 111 -15.10 6.88 -1.01
N LEU A 112 -13.99 7.59 -0.82
CA LEU A 112 -13.81 8.49 0.32
C LEU A 112 -14.84 9.63 0.33
N GLY A 113 -15.38 10.00 -0.84
CA GLY A 113 -16.43 11.02 -0.98
C GLY A 113 -17.81 10.58 -0.48
N ASP A 114 -18.05 9.28 -0.26
CA ASP A 114 -19.33 8.76 0.21
C ASP A 114 -19.48 8.81 1.75
N PHE A 115 -18.46 9.31 2.45
CA PHE A 115 -18.43 9.38 3.91
C PHE A 115 -18.42 10.83 4.42
N GLU A 116 -18.96 11.01 5.62
CA GLU A 116 -18.63 12.15 6.46
C GLU A 116 -17.18 11.99 6.96
N LYS A 117 -16.28 12.87 6.52
CA LYS A 117 -14.85 12.75 6.84
C LYS A 117 -14.56 13.40 8.19
N LYS A 118 -13.93 12.65 9.09
CA LYS A 118 -13.36 13.12 10.34
C LYS A 118 -11.85 13.18 10.20
N GLU A 119 -11.40 14.35 9.79
CA GLU A 119 -10.00 14.66 9.61
C GLU A 119 -9.40 15.04 10.97
N VAL A 120 -8.47 14.23 11.44
CA VAL A 120 -7.81 14.39 12.75
C VAL A 120 -6.32 14.64 12.58
N VAL A 121 -5.63 15.03 13.65
CA VAL A 121 -4.17 15.28 13.58
C VAL A 121 -3.36 13.99 13.74
N ASP A 122 -3.86 13.05 14.55
CA ASP A 122 -3.13 11.84 14.93
C ASP A 122 -4.05 10.61 14.96
N ALA A 123 -3.51 9.41 14.75
CA ALA A 123 -4.30 8.19 14.75
C ALA A 123 -4.94 7.87 16.12
N SER A 124 -4.44 8.44 17.22
CA SER A 124 -5.06 8.32 18.54
C SER A 124 -6.47 8.92 18.59
N GLU A 125 -6.68 10.05 17.90
CA GLU A 125 -7.98 10.70 17.77
C GLU A 125 -8.91 9.88 16.88
N ALA A 126 -8.40 9.37 15.75
CA ALA A 126 -9.18 8.47 14.88
C ALA A 126 -9.57 7.17 15.56
N TRP A 127 -8.70 6.67 16.44
CA TRP A 127 -8.98 5.51 17.28
C TRP A 127 -10.07 5.82 18.32
N ALA A 128 -10.01 6.97 18.98
CA ALA A 128 -11.04 7.41 19.92
C ALA A 128 -12.41 7.56 19.23
N ASP A 129 -12.44 8.17 18.04
CA ASP A 129 -13.63 8.29 17.21
C ASP A 129 -14.25 6.93 16.87
N LEU A 130 -13.42 5.93 16.56
CA LEU A 130 -13.89 4.58 16.24
C LEU A 130 -14.55 3.90 17.45
N GLN A 131 -14.07 4.20 18.67
CA GLN A 131 -14.57 3.62 19.91
C GLN A 131 -15.85 4.31 20.44
N ASP A 132 -16.12 5.54 20.00
CA ASP A 132 -17.31 6.29 20.38
C ASP A 132 -18.57 5.74 19.71
N MET A 133 -19.36 4.98 20.48
CA MET A 133 -20.58 4.33 20.00
C MET A 133 -21.71 5.30 19.66
N ASP A 134 -21.63 6.56 20.07
CA ASP A 134 -22.63 7.57 19.70
C ASP A 134 -22.36 8.12 18.28
N GLN A 135 -21.12 8.00 17.78
CA GLN A 135 -20.74 8.46 16.45
C GLN A 135 -20.99 7.41 15.37
N ASN A 136 -21.35 7.84 14.15
CA ASN A 136 -21.58 6.96 12.99
C ASN A 136 -20.28 6.49 12.29
N VAL A 137 -19.15 6.41 13.00
CA VAL A 137 -17.85 6.03 12.42
C VAL A 137 -17.84 4.55 12.05
N ALA A 138 -17.85 4.26 10.75
CA ALA A 138 -17.81 2.91 10.22
C ALA A 138 -16.36 2.41 10.02
N ILE A 139 -15.44 3.33 9.79
CA ILE A 139 -14.05 3.04 9.45
C ILE A 139 -13.14 4.04 10.17
N ALA A 140 -12.01 3.55 10.70
CA ALA A 140 -10.86 4.40 10.96
C ALA A 140 -9.63 3.87 10.22
N VAL A 141 -8.79 4.77 9.72
CA VAL A 141 -7.46 4.41 9.20
C VAL A 141 -6.44 4.79 10.26
N LEU A 142 -5.70 3.80 10.74
CA LEU A 142 -4.86 3.89 11.92
C LEU A 142 -3.44 3.45 11.61
N TRP A 143 -2.48 3.96 12.37
CA TRP A 143 -1.13 3.40 12.49
C TRP A 143 -0.91 2.75 13.86
N GLU A 144 0.19 2.03 14.04
CA GLU A 144 0.61 1.51 15.35
C GLU A 144 0.79 2.63 16.38
N PRO A 145 0.47 2.41 17.67
CA PRO A 145 0.06 1.13 18.27
C PRO A 145 -1.44 0.82 18.13
N PHE A 146 -2.23 1.72 17.54
CA PHE A 146 -3.70 1.62 17.53
C PHE A 146 -4.20 0.48 16.65
N VAL A 147 -3.44 0.09 15.62
CA VAL A 147 -3.70 -1.14 14.84
C VAL A 147 -3.62 -2.38 15.74
N THR A 148 -2.55 -2.51 16.55
CA THR A 148 -2.43 -3.61 17.52
C THR A 148 -3.55 -3.57 18.56
N GLN A 149 -3.90 -2.40 19.07
CA GLN A 149 -4.97 -2.24 20.05
C GLN A 149 -6.34 -2.62 19.47
N ALA A 150 -6.65 -2.20 18.24
CA ALA A 150 -7.87 -2.55 17.52
C ALA A 150 -8.00 -4.07 17.34
N LYS A 151 -6.93 -4.75 16.89
CA LYS A 151 -6.89 -6.22 16.76
C LYS A 151 -7.15 -6.89 18.11
N LYS A 152 -6.46 -6.46 19.18
CA LYS A 152 -6.64 -7.01 20.54
C LYS A 152 -8.06 -6.84 21.07
N GLN A 153 -8.73 -5.75 20.70
CA GLN A 153 -10.12 -5.49 21.08
C GLN A 153 -11.14 -6.19 20.17
N GLY A 154 -10.70 -6.92 19.13
CA GLY A 154 -11.55 -7.69 18.22
C GLY A 154 -12.27 -6.85 17.17
N TYR A 155 -11.72 -5.68 16.82
CA TYR A 155 -12.10 -4.98 15.59
C TYR A 155 -11.55 -5.73 14.37
N THR A 156 -12.17 -5.53 13.21
CA THR A 156 -11.70 -6.17 11.97
C THR A 156 -10.76 -5.23 11.23
N VAL A 157 -9.50 -5.64 11.10
CA VAL A 157 -8.56 -5.03 10.16
C VAL A 157 -8.83 -5.63 8.77
N VAL A 158 -9.47 -4.86 7.90
CA VAL A 158 -9.86 -5.36 6.57
C VAL A 158 -8.69 -5.35 5.61
N LEU A 159 -7.84 -4.33 5.69
CA LEU A 159 -6.65 -4.15 4.88
C LEU A 159 -5.57 -3.47 5.72
N SER A 160 -4.32 -3.89 5.57
CA SER A 160 -3.16 -3.20 6.13
C SER A 160 -2.09 -2.96 5.06
N SER A 161 -1.10 -2.13 5.34
CA SER A 161 0.04 -1.94 4.44
C SER A 161 0.81 -3.25 4.16
N LYS A 162 0.68 -4.30 4.99
CA LYS A 162 1.15 -5.66 4.68
C LYS A 162 0.57 -6.22 3.38
N ASP A 163 -0.69 -5.86 3.10
CA ASP A 163 -1.43 -6.29 1.93
C ASP A 163 -1.07 -5.46 0.68
N ALA A 164 -0.45 -4.30 0.84
CA ALA A 164 0.05 -3.42 -0.23
C ALA A 164 1.42 -2.83 0.17
N PRO A 165 2.47 -3.66 0.29
CA PRO A 165 3.73 -3.34 1.00
C PRO A 165 4.62 -2.32 0.31
N THR A 166 4.25 -1.88 -0.89
CA THR A 166 4.96 -0.85 -1.64
C THR A 166 4.14 0.43 -1.78
N ALA A 167 2.96 0.50 -1.16
CA ALA A 167 2.06 1.65 -1.34
C ALA A 167 2.63 2.92 -0.71
N ILE A 168 3.10 2.81 0.53
CA ILE A 168 3.65 3.92 1.32
C ILE A 168 5.16 3.68 1.43
N LEU A 169 5.91 4.70 1.02
CA LEU A 169 7.36 4.68 0.92
C LEU A 169 7.90 5.99 1.51
N ASP A 170 8.88 5.88 2.39
CA ASP A 170 9.56 7.05 2.98
C ASP A 170 10.87 7.34 2.24
N VAL A 171 11.10 8.64 2.01
CA VAL A 171 12.19 9.13 1.17
C VAL A 171 13.02 10.18 1.90
N ILE A 172 14.31 10.21 1.56
CA ILE A 172 15.25 11.26 1.98
C ILE A 172 15.35 12.26 0.84
N VAL A 173 15.02 13.52 1.12
CA VAL A 173 15.06 14.59 0.15
C VAL A 173 16.17 15.57 0.51
N ALA A 174 17.00 15.90 -0.47
CA ALA A 174 18.03 16.93 -0.36
C ALA A 174 17.66 18.15 -1.17
N SER A 175 17.83 19.33 -0.57
CA SER A 175 17.62 20.61 -1.26
C SER A 175 18.56 20.77 -2.45
N ASP A 176 18.10 21.40 -3.53
CA ASP A 176 18.96 21.68 -4.69
C ASP A 176 20.20 22.49 -4.29
N ARG A 177 20.05 23.43 -3.35
CA ARG A 177 21.16 24.19 -2.76
C ARG A 177 22.22 23.28 -2.13
N LEU A 178 21.82 22.27 -1.36
CA LEU A 178 22.78 21.34 -0.74
C LEU A 178 23.50 20.52 -1.81
N LEU A 179 22.76 20.06 -2.82
CA LEU A 179 23.28 19.26 -3.94
C LEU A 179 24.32 20.04 -4.76
N GLU A 180 24.13 21.35 -4.92
CA GLU A 180 25.07 22.21 -5.63
C GLU A 180 26.28 22.62 -4.79
N VAL A 181 26.06 23.05 -3.54
CA VAL A 181 27.12 23.70 -2.74
C VAL A 181 27.97 22.70 -1.97
N ARG A 182 27.38 21.62 -1.48
CA ARG A 182 28.07 20.60 -0.66
C ARG A 182 27.64 19.16 -1.04
N PRO A 183 27.77 18.74 -2.31
CA PRO A 183 27.35 17.41 -2.75
C PRO A 183 27.98 16.26 -1.95
N GLY A 184 29.26 16.38 -1.58
CA GLY A 184 29.95 15.36 -0.78
C GLY A 184 29.36 15.15 0.62
N LEU A 185 28.67 16.15 1.19
CA LEU A 185 28.00 16.01 2.48
C LEU A 185 26.78 15.07 2.37
N VAL A 186 26.14 15.01 1.20
CA VAL A 186 25.01 14.11 0.95
C VAL A 186 25.48 12.67 0.90
N SER A 187 26.56 12.38 0.16
CA SER A 187 27.16 11.04 0.14
C SER A 187 27.54 10.58 1.55
N GLN A 188 28.26 11.43 2.30
CA GLN A 188 28.71 11.12 3.65
C GLN A 188 27.55 10.90 4.63
N PHE A 189 26.47 11.66 4.49
CA PHE A 189 25.24 11.46 5.24
C PHE A 189 24.61 10.10 4.93
N LEU A 190 24.41 9.76 3.65
CA LEU A 190 23.82 8.50 3.24
C LEU A 190 24.68 7.31 3.66
N GLU A 191 26.00 7.36 3.49
CA GLU A 191 26.92 6.34 4.00
C GLU A 191 26.74 6.10 5.51
N THR A 192 26.61 7.19 6.28
CA THR A 192 26.43 7.08 7.74
C THR A 192 25.06 6.54 8.11
N TYR A 193 24.01 6.98 7.41
CA TYR A 193 22.64 6.52 7.58
C TYR A 193 22.51 5.03 7.27
N TYR A 194 22.91 4.56 6.08
CA TYR A 194 22.76 3.16 5.72
C TYR A 194 23.68 2.24 6.51
N ARG A 195 24.84 2.71 6.99
CA ARG A 195 25.65 1.94 7.96
C ARG A 195 24.91 1.73 9.28
N HIS A 196 24.07 2.69 9.70
CA HIS A 196 23.19 2.50 10.85
C HIS A 196 22.08 1.48 10.54
N ILE A 197 21.51 1.51 9.33
CA ILE A 197 20.56 0.50 8.87
C ILE A 197 21.18 -0.89 8.85
N ASP A 198 22.37 -1.08 8.27
CA ASP A 198 23.09 -2.36 8.26
C ASP A 198 23.31 -2.91 9.69
N ALA A 199 23.61 -2.03 10.64
CA ALA A 199 23.74 -2.39 12.05
C ALA A 199 22.41 -2.83 12.67
N ASN A 200 21.30 -2.14 12.34
CA ASN A 200 19.95 -2.50 12.80
C ASN A 200 19.45 -3.80 12.16
N THR A 201 19.77 -4.06 10.89
CA THR A 201 19.48 -5.33 10.20
C THR A 201 20.14 -6.50 10.94
N ARG A 202 21.37 -6.31 11.43
CA ARG A 202 22.06 -7.30 12.25
C ARG A 202 21.43 -7.49 13.62
N ASP A 203 21.10 -6.40 14.32
CA ASP A 203 20.52 -6.44 15.66
C ASP A 203 19.59 -5.23 15.90
N PRO A 204 18.26 -5.42 15.83
CA PRO A 204 17.30 -4.33 15.99
C PRO A 204 17.02 -3.98 17.46
N SER A 205 17.65 -4.64 18.44
CA SER A 205 17.32 -4.48 19.88
C SER A 205 17.46 -3.04 20.38
N LYS A 206 18.48 -2.32 19.91
CA LYS A 206 18.69 -0.90 20.26
C LYS A 206 17.60 -0.02 19.67
N LEU A 207 17.29 -0.22 18.39
CA LEU A 207 16.22 0.51 17.71
C LEU A 207 14.87 0.26 18.40
N LYS A 208 14.58 -0.99 18.76
CA LYS A 208 13.38 -1.36 19.52
C LYS A 208 13.28 -0.65 20.86
N THR A 209 14.39 -0.59 21.60
CA THR A 209 14.43 0.08 22.90
C THR A 209 14.19 1.58 22.73
N GLN A 210 14.77 2.18 21.69
CA GLN A 210 14.59 3.59 21.38
C GLN A 210 13.14 3.91 21.00
N ILE A 211 12.55 3.13 20.08
CA ILE A 211 11.13 3.28 19.67
C ILE A 211 10.19 3.15 20.88
N ALA A 212 10.44 2.17 21.76
CA ALA A 212 9.65 2.01 22.97
C ALA A 212 9.74 3.24 23.89
N ALA A 213 10.94 3.79 24.07
CA ALA A 213 11.15 4.95 24.91
C ALA A 213 10.52 6.23 24.33
N ASP A 214 10.76 6.51 23.04
CA ASP A 214 10.30 7.74 22.38
C ASP A 214 8.78 7.76 22.20
N GLY A 215 8.18 6.62 21.88
CA GLY A 215 6.73 6.50 21.70
C GLY A 215 5.96 6.21 22.99
N GLY A 216 6.64 6.03 24.14
CA GLY A 216 5.99 5.59 25.38
C GLY A 216 5.29 4.23 25.24
N LEU A 217 5.81 3.34 24.40
CA LEU A 217 5.17 2.09 24.00
C LEU A 217 5.56 0.92 24.90
N SER A 218 4.65 -0.05 25.03
CA SER A 218 5.02 -1.36 25.59
C SER A 218 6.01 -2.10 24.67
N THR A 219 6.70 -3.10 25.22
CA THR A 219 7.61 -3.96 24.43
C THR A 219 6.91 -4.63 23.25
N ASP A 220 5.64 -5.03 23.41
CA ASP A 220 4.85 -5.67 22.35
C ASP A 220 4.49 -4.67 21.26
N GLU A 221 4.07 -3.47 21.62
CA GLU A 221 3.74 -2.40 20.67
C GLU A 221 4.98 -1.95 19.90
N ALA A 222 6.12 -1.76 20.58
CA ALA A 222 7.38 -1.44 19.90
C ALA A 222 7.83 -2.59 18.97
N SER A 223 7.52 -3.85 19.31
CA SER A 223 7.77 -4.99 18.41
C SER A 223 6.87 -4.92 17.17
N ALA A 224 5.60 -4.56 17.35
CA ALA A 224 4.64 -4.43 16.25
C ALA A 224 5.03 -3.29 15.31
N VAL A 225 5.47 -2.14 15.84
CA VAL A 225 6.01 -1.02 15.04
C VAL A 225 7.16 -1.50 14.17
N ILE A 226 8.18 -2.14 14.76
CA ILE A 226 9.34 -2.63 13.98
C ILE A 226 8.92 -3.68 12.95
N ALA A 227 8.04 -4.62 13.31
CA ALA A 227 7.58 -5.64 12.37
C ALA A 227 6.73 -5.08 11.23
N GLY A 228 6.17 -3.88 11.40
CA GLY A 228 5.38 -3.18 10.40
C GLY A 228 6.20 -2.27 9.48
N ILE A 229 7.52 -2.17 9.69
CA ILE A 229 8.42 -1.28 8.93
C ILE A 229 9.55 -2.11 8.32
N ASP A 230 9.75 -1.99 7.01
CA ASP A 230 10.85 -2.62 6.28
C ASP A 230 11.83 -1.57 5.76
N PHE A 231 12.97 -1.43 6.44
CA PHE A 231 14.00 -0.45 6.11
C PHE A 231 14.80 -0.87 4.87
N PHE A 232 14.97 0.06 3.94
CA PHE A 232 15.83 -0.15 2.79
C PHE A 232 17.29 -0.29 3.21
N THR A 233 17.92 -1.39 2.79
CA THR A 233 19.38 -1.42 2.70
C THR A 233 19.86 -0.47 1.60
N SER A 234 21.14 -0.06 1.66
CA SER A 234 21.73 0.77 0.61
C SER A 234 21.73 0.07 -0.77
N ILE A 235 21.79 -1.27 -0.78
CA ILE A 235 21.70 -2.11 -1.97
C ILE A 235 20.32 -2.01 -2.60
N GLU A 236 19.27 -2.22 -1.81
CA GLU A 236 17.89 -2.11 -2.28
C GLU A 236 17.56 -0.71 -2.76
N ALA A 237 17.95 0.32 -1.99
CA ALA A 237 17.75 1.70 -2.38
C ALA A 237 18.44 2.01 -3.72
N GLN A 238 19.71 1.60 -3.88
CA GLN A 238 20.43 1.74 -5.14
C GLN A 238 19.73 1.01 -6.30
N ASN A 239 19.28 -0.22 -6.08
CA ASN A 239 18.60 -1.01 -7.11
C ASN A 239 17.31 -0.32 -7.54
N TRP A 240 16.45 0.05 -6.59
CA TRP A 240 15.17 0.71 -6.88
C TRP A 240 15.34 2.02 -7.65
N ILE A 241 16.36 2.79 -7.30
CA ILE A 241 16.68 4.04 -8.00
C ILE A 241 17.16 3.77 -9.43
N LYS A 242 17.95 2.70 -9.66
CA LYS A 242 18.63 2.45 -10.96
C LYS A 242 17.83 1.58 -11.94
N ASP A 243 16.97 0.69 -11.46
CA ASP A 243 16.28 -0.31 -12.29
C ASP A 243 14.86 0.11 -12.73
N GLY A 244 14.47 1.34 -12.39
CA GLY A 244 13.16 1.91 -12.71
C GLY A 244 12.04 1.50 -11.74
N THR A 245 12.33 0.79 -10.66
CA THR A 245 11.32 0.45 -9.64
C THR A 245 10.81 1.69 -8.92
N LEU A 246 11.70 2.62 -8.54
CA LEU A 246 11.30 3.90 -7.95
C LEU A 246 10.46 4.74 -8.93
N GLU A 247 10.82 4.75 -10.21
CA GLU A 247 10.07 5.46 -11.25
C GLU A 247 8.63 4.94 -11.37
N LYS A 248 8.45 3.61 -11.42
CA LYS A 248 7.13 2.98 -11.42
C LYS A 248 6.34 3.35 -10.17
N ARG A 249 7.00 3.34 -9.01
CA ARG A 249 6.36 3.70 -7.75
C ARG A 249 5.91 5.16 -7.72
N ILE A 250 6.76 6.10 -8.17
CA ILE A 250 6.41 7.52 -8.34
C ILE A 250 5.17 7.66 -9.22
N ASN A 251 5.16 7.02 -10.39
CA ASN A 251 4.03 7.08 -11.32
C ASN A 251 2.74 6.53 -10.70
N SER A 252 2.80 5.36 -10.06
CA SER A 252 1.63 4.76 -9.42
C SER A 252 1.11 5.63 -8.25
N THR A 253 1.99 6.21 -7.43
CA THR A 253 1.59 7.12 -6.34
C THR A 253 1.00 8.42 -6.88
N ALA A 254 1.61 9.03 -7.90
CA ALA A 254 1.08 10.22 -8.57
C ALA A 254 -0.28 9.95 -9.23
N ALA A 255 -0.50 8.75 -9.77
CA ALA A 255 -1.79 8.34 -10.32
C ALA A 255 -2.87 8.28 -9.24
N VAL A 256 -2.59 7.70 -8.06
CA VAL A 256 -3.53 7.71 -6.91
C VAL A 256 -3.87 9.15 -6.50
N LEU A 257 -2.86 10.02 -6.38
CA LEU A 257 -3.08 11.43 -6.02
C LEU A 257 -3.89 12.17 -7.10
N THR A 258 -3.64 11.92 -8.37
CA THR A 258 -4.37 12.54 -9.49
C THR A 258 -5.83 12.08 -9.51
N LEU A 259 -6.05 10.76 -9.38
CA LEU A 259 -7.39 10.17 -9.39
C LEU A 259 -8.24 10.56 -8.18
N SER A 260 -7.59 10.94 -7.08
CA SER A 260 -8.26 11.47 -5.88
C SER A 260 -8.37 13.00 -5.85
N GLY A 261 -7.85 13.70 -6.87
CA GLY A 261 -7.86 15.16 -6.95
C GLY A 261 -6.88 15.86 -6.01
N LYS A 262 -5.93 15.12 -5.42
CA LYS A 262 -4.84 15.66 -4.58
C LYS A 262 -3.64 16.14 -5.39
N LEU A 263 -3.56 15.75 -6.66
CA LEU A 263 -2.60 16.24 -7.65
C LEU A 263 -3.33 16.57 -8.95
N SER A 264 -2.90 17.59 -9.68
CA SER A 264 -3.57 18.01 -10.93
C SER A 264 -3.34 17.02 -12.07
N GLN A 265 -2.12 16.50 -12.19
CA GLN A 265 -1.71 15.51 -13.19
C GLN A 265 -0.46 14.76 -12.72
N VAL A 266 -0.24 13.58 -13.29
CA VAL A 266 1.02 12.84 -13.11
C VAL A 266 2.18 13.68 -13.71
N PRO A 267 3.31 13.87 -13.01
CA PRO A 267 4.46 14.59 -13.56
C PRO A 267 4.97 13.96 -14.86
N GLU A 268 5.27 14.78 -15.86
CA GLU A 268 5.74 14.28 -17.17
C GLU A 268 7.17 13.72 -17.09
N ASP A 269 8.05 14.37 -16.33
CA ASP A 269 9.43 13.93 -16.10
C ASP A 269 9.66 13.56 -14.64
N VAL A 270 9.27 12.33 -14.29
CA VAL A 270 9.49 11.76 -12.96
C VAL A 270 10.96 11.46 -12.67
N THR A 271 11.81 11.35 -13.70
CA THR A 271 13.24 11.03 -13.52
C THR A 271 14.02 12.22 -12.96
N SER A 272 13.53 13.45 -13.19
CA SER A 272 14.08 14.67 -12.60
C SER A 272 13.95 14.74 -11.07
N LEU A 273 13.02 13.98 -10.48
CA LEU A 273 12.64 14.05 -9.07
C LEU A 273 13.62 13.32 -8.13
N TYR A 274 14.52 12.51 -8.66
CA TYR A 274 15.45 11.71 -7.87
C TYR A 274 16.83 11.62 -8.51
N THR A 275 17.82 11.12 -7.77
CA THR A 275 19.18 10.90 -8.29
C THR A 275 19.88 9.74 -7.59
N ASP A 276 20.67 8.98 -8.35
CA ASP A 276 21.47 7.85 -7.88
C ASP A 276 22.92 8.23 -7.53
N THR A 277 23.28 9.50 -7.70
CA THR A 277 24.66 9.97 -7.61
C THR A 277 25.27 9.70 -6.23
N TYR A 278 24.50 9.89 -5.16
CA TYR A 278 25.00 9.90 -3.79
C TYR A 278 24.88 8.57 -3.05
N ILE A 279 24.09 7.61 -3.57
CA ILE A 279 23.86 6.31 -2.91
C ILE A 279 25.00 5.30 -3.17
N SER A 280 25.83 5.55 -4.17
CA SER A 280 26.76 4.55 -4.70
C SER A 280 27.84 4.10 -3.71
N GLU A 281 28.39 5.03 -2.91
CA GLU A 281 29.39 4.70 -1.88
C GLU A 281 28.77 3.90 -0.73
N ALA A 282 27.59 4.28 -0.26
CA ALA A 282 26.85 3.53 0.75
C ALA A 282 26.59 2.07 0.30
N ALA A 283 26.13 1.88 -0.94
CA ALA A 283 25.91 0.56 -1.53
C ALA A 283 27.21 -0.25 -1.63
N GLN A 284 28.32 0.38 -2.01
CA GLN A 284 29.62 -0.30 -2.08
C GLN A 284 30.11 -0.75 -0.70
N ASN A 285 29.91 0.08 0.33
CA ASN A 285 30.25 -0.26 1.71
C ASN A 285 29.46 -1.49 2.21
N THR A 286 28.16 -1.54 1.92
CA THR A 286 27.32 -2.70 2.26
C THR A 286 27.71 -3.95 1.46
N LYS A 287 28.10 -3.83 0.18
CA LYS A 287 28.66 -4.97 -0.62
C LYS A 287 29.92 -5.55 0.02
N ILE A 288 30.86 -4.69 0.44
CA ILE A 288 32.09 -5.13 1.12
C ILE A 288 31.73 -5.84 2.43
N LEU A 289 30.80 -5.30 3.22
CA LEU A 289 30.34 -5.95 4.45
C LEU A 289 29.76 -7.34 4.15
N ILE A 290 28.91 -7.46 3.12
CA ILE A 290 28.34 -8.73 2.67
C ILE A 290 29.45 -9.73 2.32
N GLU A 291 30.44 -9.35 1.52
CA GLU A 291 31.56 -10.22 1.12
C GLU A 291 32.33 -10.73 2.34
N LEU A 292 32.56 -9.88 3.34
CA LEU A 292 33.28 -10.24 4.57
C LEU A 292 32.51 -11.24 5.43
N ILE A 293 31.18 -11.15 5.49
CA ILE A 293 30.37 -11.98 6.41
C ILE A 293 29.74 -13.19 5.73
N ASN A 294 29.66 -13.25 4.39
CA ASN A 294 28.81 -14.23 3.70
C ASN A 294 29.18 -15.69 3.96
N LEU A 295 30.47 -15.97 4.20
CA LEU A 295 30.91 -17.32 4.56
C LEU A 295 30.51 -17.71 5.99
N ASP A 296 30.56 -16.76 6.92
CA ASP A 296 30.32 -17.00 8.35
C ASP A 296 28.84 -16.88 8.72
N ASN A 297 28.10 -16.00 8.03
CA ASN A 297 26.69 -15.71 8.27
C ASN A 297 25.95 -15.41 6.95
N PRO A 298 25.65 -16.44 6.14
CA PRO A 298 24.99 -16.30 4.84
C PRO A 298 23.57 -15.72 4.95
N GLU A 299 22.86 -15.94 6.06
CA GLU A 299 21.50 -15.41 6.25
C GLU A 299 21.50 -13.90 6.50
N LEU A 300 22.45 -13.38 7.30
CA LEU A 300 22.63 -11.94 7.43
C LEU A 300 23.06 -11.30 6.10
N ALA A 301 23.95 -11.97 5.35
CA ALA A 301 24.34 -11.52 4.02
C ALA A 301 23.16 -11.40 3.05
N LYS A 302 22.23 -12.37 3.05
CA LYS A 302 20.98 -12.28 2.27
C LYS A 302 20.12 -11.09 2.70
N ARG A 303 19.90 -10.90 4.01
CA ARG A 303 19.11 -9.76 4.52
C ARG A 303 19.74 -8.41 4.13
N LEU A 304 21.06 -8.27 4.19
CA LEU A 304 21.77 -7.06 3.73
C LEU A 304 21.71 -6.84 2.20
N ARG A 305 21.46 -7.89 1.41
CA ARG A 305 21.17 -7.76 -0.03
C ARG A 305 19.71 -7.38 -0.30
N GLY A 306 18.83 -7.39 0.71
CA GLY A 306 17.38 -7.30 0.55
C GLY A 306 16.70 -8.64 0.19
N GLU A 307 17.40 -9.77 0.30
CA GLU A 307 16.95 -11.09 -0.12
C GLU A 307 16.32 -11.89 1.04
N GLY A 308 15.32 -11.35 1.75
CA GLY A 308 14.82 -12.03 2.96
C GLY A 308 13.41 -11.74 3.48
N GLU A 309 12.83 -10.57 3.23
CA GLU A 309 11.60 -10.17 3.95
C GLU A 309 10.44 -9.77 3.03
N THR A 310 10.69 -9.36 1.78
CA THR A 310 9.64 -8.94 0.83
C THR A 310 9.20 -9.97 -0.20
N ILE A 311 10.01 -11.00 -0.46
CA ILE A 311 9.59 -12.15 -1.27
C ILE A 311 9.09 -13.22 -0.29
N SER A 312 7.95 -12.93 0.36
CA SER A 312 7.17 -14.02 0.93
C SER A 312 6.82 -14.96 -0.22
N ILE A 313 7.18 -16.23 -0.07
CA ILE A 313 6.75 -17.26 -1.02
C ILE A 313 5.23 -17.16 -1.10
N THR A 314 4.66 -16.98 -2.30
CA THR A 314 3.21 -17.07 -2.48
C THR A 314 2.77 -18.41 -1.91
N PRO A 315 1.98 -18.44 -0.82
CA PRO A 315 1.59 -19.69 -0.20
C PRO A 315 0.69 -20.44 -1.18
N THR A 316 0.91 -21.74 -1.32
CA THR A 316 0.02 -22.59 -2.09
C THR A 316 -1.28 -22.76 -1.30
N VAL A 317 -2.34 -22.08 -1.72
CA VAL A 317 -3.68 -22.22 -1.14
C VAL A 317 -4.61 -23.00 -2.07
N SER A 318 -5.47 -23.84 -1.50
CA SER A 318 -6.44 -24.61 -2.26
C SER A 318 -7.56 -23.71 -2.79
N LYS A 319 -8.23 -24.17 -3.88
CA LYS A 319 -9.42 -23.48 -4.42
C LYS A 319 -10.49 -23.24 -3.36
N LYS A 320 -10.71 -24.22 -2.47
CA LYS A 320 -11.68 -24.14 -1.38
C LYS A 320 -11.31 -23.03 -0.38
N GLN A 321 -10.04 -22.95 0.01
CA GLN A 321 -9.56 -21.88 0.89
C GLN A 321 -9.80 -20.50 0.26
N ILE A 322 -9.51 -20.31 -1.03
CA ILE A 322 -9.76 -19.04 -1.72
C ILE A 322 -11.26 -18.73 -1.79
N SER A 323 -12.13 -19.74 -2.01
CA SER A 323 -13.59 -19.54 -2.06
C SER A 323 -14.23 -19.25 -0.70
N GLU A 324 -13.63 -19.71 0.39
CA GLU A 324 -14.12 -19.49 1.77
C GLU A 324 -13.40 -18.33 2.48
N ALA A 325 -12.33 -17.81 1.89
CA ALA A 325 -11.55 -16.70 2.41
C ALA A 325 -12.42 -15.44 2.63
N PRO A 326 -12.19 -14.68 3.72
CA PRO A 326 -12.84 -13.41 3.96
C PRO A 326 -12.58 -12.41 2.82
N ASP A 327 -13.62 -11.75 2.34
CA ASP A 327 -13.49 -10.69 1.35
C ASP A 327 -12.83 -9.46 1.99
N ILE A 328 -11.86 -8.87 1.28
CA ILE A 328 -11.38 -7.51 1.55
C ILE A 328 -12.32 -6.53 0.85
N GLY A 329 -12.50 -6.70 -0.46
CA GLY A 329 -13.37 -5.86 -1.28
C GLY A 329 -13.31 -6.21 -2.76
N ASN A 330 -14.27 -5.69 -3.53
CA ASN A 330 -14.27 -5.78 -5.00
C ASN A 330 -13.45 -4.64 -5.61
N LEU A 331 -12.51 -4.96 -6.51
CA LEU A 331 -11.74 -3.94 -7.21
C LEU A 331 -12.61 -3.12 -8.15
N GLN A 332 -12.28 -1.84 -8.23
CA GLN A 332 -12.80 -0.92 -9.22
C GLN A 332 -12.22 -1.29 -10.59
N VAL A 333 -13.05 -1.90 -11.43
CA VAL A 333 -12.72 -2.10 -12.84
C VAL A 333 -13.00 -0.81 -13.59
N ARG A 334 -11.96 -0.12 -14.05
CA ARG A 334 -12.07 1.14 -14.82
C ARG A 334 -12.23 0.82 -16.29
N GLY A 335 -13.47 0.55 -16.70
CA GLY A 335 -13.82 0.10 -18.05
C GLY A 335 -14.76 -1.10 -18.01
N GLU A 336 -15.13 -1.62 -19.18
CA GLU A 336 -16.02 -2.77 -19.28
C GLU A 336 -15.23 -4.04 -19.64
N VAL A 337 -15.30 -5.08 -18.79
CA VAL A 337 -14.86 -6.43 -19.16
C VAL A 337 -16.02 -7.10 -19.90
N ASN A 338 -16.12 -6.78 -21.19
CA ASN A 338 -17.15 -7.33 -22.06
C ASN A 338 -16.67 -8.58 -22.78
N PHE A 339 -17.63 -9.45 -23.03
CA PHE A 339 -17.51 -10.62 -23.89
C PHE A 339 -18.46 -10.45 -25.07
N SER A 340 -18.06 -10.95 -26.25
CA SER A 340 -19.00 -11.05 -27.37
C SER A 340 -20.23 -11.88 -26.96
N SER A 341 -21.41 -11.55 -27.50
CA SER A 341 -22.67 -12.23 -27.15
C SER A 341 -22.56 -13.76 -27.34
N GLY A 342 -22.95 -14.52 -26.32
CA GLY A 342 -22.85 -15.99 -26.30
C GLY A 342 -21.42 -16.56 -26.27
N SER A 343 -20.39 -15.72 -26.11
CA SER A 343 -18.98 -16.10 -26.18
C SER A 343 -18.24 -15.79 -24.87
N ALA A 344 -17.05 -16.35 -24.73
CA ALA A 344 -16.05 -16.01 -23.72
C ALA A 344 -14.84 -15.27 -24.33
N ASN A 345 -14.91 -14.80 -25.59
CA ASN A 345 -13.81 -14.07 -26.22
C ASN A 345 -13.79 -12.61 -25.75
N LEU A 346 -12.65 -12.17 -25.22
CA LEU A 346 -12.39 -10.78 -24.83
C LEU A 346 -12.07 -9.93 -26.06
N ASN A 347 -12.71 -8.76 -26.18
CA ASN A 347 -12.35 -7.78 -27.21
C ASN A 347 -11.07 -7.00 -26.80
N GLN A 348 -10.54 -6.18 -27.71
CA GLN A 348 -9.32 -5.39 -27.49
C GLN A 348 -9.42 -4.48 -26.27
N THR A 349 -10.55 -3.80 -26.08
CA THR A 349 -10.80 -2.89 -24.94
C THR A 349 -10.81 -3.64 -23.60
N SER A 350 -11.43 -4.83 -23.55
CA SER A 350 -11.42 -5.69 -22.37
C SER A 350 -9.99 -6.16 -22.05
N GLN A 351 -9.16 -6.44 -23.06
CA GLN A 351 -7.76 -6.82 -22.85
C GLN A 351 -6.95 -5.68 -22.22
N GLN A 352 -7.14 -4.44 -22.67
CA GLN A 352 -6.51 -3.26 -22.07
C GLN A 352 -6.98 -3.02 -20.63
N THR A 353 -8.29 -3.16 -20.39
CA THR A 353 -8.88 -3.05 -19.04
C THR A 353 -8.27 -4.08 -18.10
N LEU A 354 -8.11 -5.33 -18.54
CA LEU A 354 -7.50 -6.39 -17.73
C LEU A 354 -6.00 -6.20 -17.53
N GLN A 355 -5.29 -5.55 -18.46
CA GLN A 355 -3.89 -5.18 -18.27
C GLN A 355 -3.74 -4.13 -17.16
N GLN A 356 -4.57 -3.08 -17.18
CA GLN A 356 -4.59 -2.06 -16.11
C GLN A 356 -4.97 -2.67 -14.76
N LEU A 357 -5.99 -3.55 -14.75
CA LEU A 357 -6.40 -4.26 -13.55
C LEU A 357 -5.28 -5.18 -13.03
N ALA A 358 -4.52 -5.84 -13.90
CA ALA A 358 -3.39 -6.65 -13.47
C ALA A 358 -2.28 -5.80 -12.85
N GLN A 359 -1.99 -4.61 -13.39
CA GLN A 359 -1.06 -3.67 -12.76
C GLN A 359 -1.54 -3.26 -11.37
N GLN A 360 -2.83 -2.98 -11.21
CA GLN A 360 -3.42 -2.66 -9.91
C GLN A 360 -3.37 -3.85 -8.93
N ILE A 361 -3.66 -5.08 -9.38
CA ILE A 361 -3.55 -6.29 -8.55
C ILE A 361 -2.09 -6.52 -8.11
N ALA A 362 -1.13 -6.22 -8.97
CA ALA A 362 0.30 -6.39 -8.68
C ALA A 362 0.80 -5.49 -7.53
N GLU A 363 0.07 -4.41 -7.21
CA GLU A 363 0.36 -3.55 -6.04
C GLU A 363 0.05 -4.26 -4.71
N PHE A 364 -0.75 -5.34 -4.73
CA PHE A 364 -1.11 -6.11 -3.53
C PHE A 364 -0.19 -7.31 -3.32
N ASN A 365 0.08 -7.67 -2.07
CA ASN A 365 0.97 -8.76 -1.70
C ASN A 365 0.35 -10.13 -2.02
N PRO A 366 0.92 -10.94 -2.94
CA PRO A 366 0.39 -12.26 -3.28
C PRO A 366 0.44 -13.27 -2.13
N SER A 367 1.20 -12.97 -1.06
CA SER A 367 1.28 -13.84 0.11
C SER A 367 0.20 -13.62 1.15
N THR A 368 -0.45 -12.45 1.16
CA THR A 368 -1.58 -12.17 2.08
C THR A 368 -2.91 -12.06 1.34
N VAL A 369 -2.87 -11.82 0.02
CA VAL A 369 -4.04 -11.58 -0.81
C VAL A 369 -4.14 -12.60 -1.96
N ALA A 370 -5.32 -13.20 -2.11
CA ALA A 370 -5.72 -13.92 -3.33
C ALA A 370 -6.81 -13.17 -4.10
N ILE A 371 -7.02 -13.58 -5.35
CA ILE A 371 -7.99 -12.97 -6.26
C ILE A 371 -9.10 -13.97 -6.59
N ARG A 372 -10.34 -13.57 -6.32
CA ARG A 372 -11.56 -14.31 -6.69
C ARG A 372 -12.25 -13.59 -7.85
N VAL A 373 -12.26 -14.23 -9.01
CA VAL A 373 -12.94 -13.75 -10.22
C VAL A 373 -14.31 -14.39 -10.29
N ILE A 374 -15.37 -13.60 -10.12
CA ILE A 374 -16.74 -14.10 -10.04
C ILE A 374 -17.52 -13.69 -11.28
N GLY A 375 -18.01 -14.66 -12.04
CA GLY A 375 -18.88 -14.44 -13.19
C GLY A 375 -20.35 -14.53 -12.81
N HIS A 376 -21.16 -13.62 -13.33
CA HIS A 376 -22.61 -13.60 -13.17
C HIS A 376 -23.33 -13.57 -14.52
N THR A 377 -24.57 -14.04 -14.53
CA THR A 377 -25.49 -13.97 -15.68
C THR A 377 -26.81 -13.33 -15.26
N SER A 378 -27.58 -12.82 -16.23
CA SER A 378 -29.00 -12.53 -16.04
C SER A 378 -29.79 -13.82 -15.82
N LYS A 379 -30.96 -13.71 -15.18
CA LYS A 379 -31.92 -14.79 -14.93
C LYS A 379 -32.74 -15.12 -16.18
N THR A 380 -32.09 -15.20 -17.33
CA THR A 380 -32.68 -15.48 -18.63
C THR A 380 -32.18 -16.83 -19.14
N GLY A 381 -33.08 -17.74 -19.51
CA GLY A 381 -32.71 -19.06 -20.04
C GLY A 381 -32.39 -20.11 -18.97
N ASP A 382 -31.69 -21.17 -19.37
CA ASP A 382 -31.43 -22.34 -18.54
C ASP A 382 -30.40 -22.09 -17.42
N ARG A 383 -30.65 -22.64 -16.24
CA ARG A 383 -29.77 -22.48 -15.06
C ARG A 383 -28.42 -23.15 -15.26
N GLN A 384 -28.39 -24.38 -15.77
CA GLN A 384 -27.14 -25.13 -15.94
C GLN A 384 -26.26 -24.49 -17.02
N PHE A 385 -26.86 -23.99 -18.09
CA PHE A 385 -26.19 -23.21 -19.12
C PHE A 385 -25.56 -21.95 -18.53
N ASN A 386 -26.33 -21.14 -17.79
CA ASN A 386 -25.85 -19.90 -17.17
C ASN A 386 -24.73 -20.14 -16.14
N GLN A 387 -24.82 -21.22 -15.38
CA GLN A 387 -23.77 -21.65 -14.46
C GLN A 387 -22.47 -21.98 -15.22
N LYS A 388 -22.55 -22.72 -16.32
CA LYS A 388 -21.38 -23.03 -17.17
C LYS A 388 -20.80 -21.77 -17.83
N LEU A 389 -21.66 -20.90 -18.35
CA LEU A 389 -21.26 -19.67 -19.04
C LEU A 389 -20.53 -18.71 -18.10
N SER A 390 -21.09 -18.46 -16.92
CA SER A 390 -20.43 -17.61 -15.91
C SER A 390 -19.08 -18.16 -15.47
N GLN A 391 -18.96 -19.48 -15.27
CA GLN A 391 -17.69 -20.12 -14.93
C GLN A 391 -16.65 -19.97 -16.05
N GLN A 392 -17.06 -20.14 -17.31
CA GLN A 392 -16.18 -19.99 -18.48
C GLN A 392 -15.67 -18.55 -18.61
N ARG A 393 -16.56 -17.56 -18.46
CA ARG A 393 -16.21 -16.13 -18.49
C ARG A 393 -15.23 -15.77 -17.38
N ALA A 394 -15.47 -16.24 -16.16
CA ALA A 394 -14.55 -16.05 -15.05
C ALA A 394 -13.19 -16.69 -15.34
N GLN A 395 -13.15 -17.91 -15.90
CA GLN A 395 -11.89 -18.59 -16.25
C GLN A 395 -11.09 -17.82 -17.30
N VAL A 396 -11.74 -17.26 -18.33
CA VAL A 396 -11.04 -16.45 -19.33
C VAL A 396 -10.37 -15.22 -18.72
N VAL A 397 -11.03 -14.56 -17.76
CA VAL A 397 -10.44 -13.42 -17.06
C VAL A 397 -9.25 -13.88 -16.21
N VAL A 398 -9.34 -15.02 -15.51
CA VAL A 398 -8.20 -15.60 -14.79
C VAL A 398 -7.01 -15.86 -15.72
N ASP A 399 -7.26 -16.47 -16.88
CA ASP A 399 -6.20 -16.79 -17.85
C ASP A 399 -5.56 -15.52 -18.40
N ALA A 400 -6.36 -14.48 -18.67
CA ALA A 400 -5.87 -13.17 -19.10
C ALA A 400 -5.04 -12.47 -18.01
N LEU A 401 -5.45 -12.52 -16.75
CA LEU A 401 -4.72 -11.97 -15.61
C LEU A 401 -3.39 -12.70 -15.37
N ARG A 402 -3.38 -14.04 -15.46
CA ARG A 402 -2.14 -14.84 -15.37
C ARG A 402 -1.16 -14.53 -16.50
N LYS A 403 -1.67 -14.27 -17.71
CA LYS A 403 -0.84 -13.88 -18.85
C LYS A 403 -0.08 -12.56 -18.63
N GLN A 404 -0.55 -11.70 -17.72
CA GLN A 404 0.16 -10.48 -17.31
C GLN A 404 1.30 -10.73 -16.31
N GLY A 405 1.53 -11.98 -15.88
CA GLY A 405 2.62 -12.33 -14.97
C GLY A 405 2.29 -12.20 -13.49
N LEU A 406 1.00 -12.08 -13.13
CA LEU A 406 0.55 -12.04 -11.74
C LEU A 406 0.94 -13.33 -11.00
N GLN A 407 1.53 -13.16 -9.82
CA GLN A 407 1.98 -14.25 -8.95
C GLN A 407 0.92 -14.63 -7.91
N HIS A 408 -0.20 -13.92 -7.83
CA HIS A 408 -1.29 -14.18 -6.89
C HIS A 408 -1.95 -15.54 -7.14
N ASN A 409 -2.49 -16.11 -6.07
CA ASN A 409 -3.46 -17.17 -6.21
C ASN A 409 -4.75 -16.60 -6.82
N ILE A 410 -5.15 -17.10 -7.99
CA ILE A 410 -6.34 -16.62 -8.71
C ILE A 410 -7.32 -17.78 -8.93
N GLN A 411 -8.57 -17.59 -8.50
CA GLN A 411 -9.66 -18.56 -8.59
C GLN A 411 -10.85 -18.00 -9.38
N ALA A 412 -11.35 -18.78 -10.35
CA ALA A 412 -12.57 -18.46 -11.10
C ALA A 412 -13.80 -19.12 -10.46
N GLU A 413 -14.89 -18.36 -10.31
CA GLU A 413 -16.17 -18.85 -9.80
C GLU A 413 -17.33 -18.38 -10.69
N GLY A 414 -18.06 -19.33 -11.28
CA GLY A 414 -19.37 -19.04 -11.86
C GLY A 414 -20.45 -19.04 -10.79
N LYS A 415 -21.32 -18.03 -10.77
CA LYS A 415 -22.51 -17.99 -9.90
C LYS A 415 -23.82 -18.03 -10.68
N GLY A 416 -23.77 -18.14 -12.00
CA GLY A 416 -24.94 -18.01 -12.86
C GLY A 416 -25.74 -16.76 -12.48
N PHE A 417 -27.04 -16.94 -12.26
CA PHE A 417 -27.96 -15.90 -11.79
C PHE A 417 -28.32 -16.01 -10.30
N ASP A 418 -27.55 -16.77 -9.51
CA ASP A 418 -27.87 -17.03 -8.09
C ASP A 418 -27.62 -15.82 -7.18
N LEU A 419 -26.82 -14.84 -7.62
CA LEU A 419 -26.49 -13.61 -6.88
C LEU A 419 -26.79 -12.34 -7.70
N PRO A 420 -28.08 -12.00 -7.93
CA PRO A 420 -28.47 -10.79 -8.64
C PRO A 420 -28.21 -9.54 -7.79
N LEU A 421 -27.88 -8.42 -8.45
CA LEU A 421 -27.86 -7.10 -7.84
C LEU A 421 -29.26 -6.73 -7.36
N SER A 422 -29.38 -6.33 -6.09
CA SER A 422 -30.67 -6.17 -5.38
C SER A 422 -31.59 -5.09 -5.97
N GLN A 423 -31.02 -4.07 -6.61
CA GLN A 423 -31.76 -2.93 -7.19
C GLN A 423 -31.96 -3.04 -8.70
N ILE A 424 -31.61 -4.17 -9.31
CA ILE A 424 -31.69 -4.39 -10.75
C ILE A 424 -32.54 -5.62 -11.01
N ASN A 425 -33.44 -5.55 -11.99
CA ASN A 425 -34.27 -6.69 -12.38
C ASN A 425 -33.35 -7.92 -12.65
N PRO A 426 -33.64 -9.11 -12.08
CA PRO A 426 -32.82 -10.30 -12.30
C PRO A 426 -32.58 -10.66 -13.78
N GLU A 427 -33.49 -10.29 -14.68
CA GLU A 427 -33.36 -10.55 -16.13
C GLU A 427 -32.57 -9.47 -16.88
N ASP A 428 -32.26 -8.35 -16.24
CA ASP A 428 -31.57 -7.21 -16.85
C ASP A 428 -30.14 -7.61 -17.30
N PRO A 429 -29.68 -7.20 -18.50
CA PRO A 429 -28.32 -7.46 -18.97
C PRO A 429 -27.22 -6.98 -18.02
N ARG A 430 -27.45 -5.95 -17.18
CA ARG A 430 -26.50 -5.48 -16.16
C ARG A 430 -26.18 -6.52 -15.09
N GLN A 431 -26.99 -7.57 -14.97
CA GLN A 431 -26.68 -8.73 -14.13
C GLN A 431 -25.54 -9.58 -14.70
N GLN A 432 -25.25 -9.47 -16.00
CA GLN A 432 -24.10 -10.09 -16.65
C GLN A 432 -22.85 -9.26 -16.36
N ARG A 433 -22.15 -9.61 -15.28
CA ARG A 433 -20.97 -8.88 -14.81
C ARG A 433 -19.87 -9.85 -14.36
N THR A 434 -18.67 -9.31 -14.27
CA THR A 434 -17.54 -9.98 -13.63
C THR A 434 -17.10 -9.14 -12.44
N GLU A 435 -17.02 -9.76 -11.27
CA GLU A 435 -16.46 -9.14 -10.06
C GLU A 435 -15.03 -9.67 -9.84
N ILE A 436 -14.15 -8.82 -9.34
CA ILE A 436 -12.75 -9.15 -9.07
C ILE A 436 -12.50 -8.80 -7.61
N ARG A 437 -12.66 -9.79 -6.75
CA ARG A 437 -12.56 -9.59 -5.30
C ARG A 437 -11.16 -9.94 -4.80
N LEU A 438 -10.62 -9.09 -3.94
CA LEU A 438 -9.48 -9.42 -3.10
C LEU A 438 -9.99 -10.16 -1.87
N VAL A 439 -9.31 -11.25 -1.52
CA VAL A 439 -9.65 -12.06 -0.34
C VAL A 439 -8.39 -12.32 0.47
N ARG A 440 -8.54 -12.35 1.80
CA ARG A 440 -7.42 -12.56 2.74
C ARG A 440 -7.07 -14.04 2.87
N ILE A 441 -5.79 -14.40 2.78
CA ILE A 441 -5.32 -15.80 2.81
C ILE A 441 -4.23 -16.10 3.87
N ASP A 442 -3.89 -15.14 4.72
CA ASP A 442 -2.89 -15.27 5.77
C ASP A 442 -3.45 -15.45 7.19
#